data_AF-A0A6G8C884-F1
#
_entry.id   AF-A0A6G8C884-F1
#
_cell.length_a   1.000
_cell.length_b   1.000
_cell.length_c   1.000
_cell.angle_alpha   90.00
_cell.angle_beta   90.00
_cell.angle_gamma   90.00
#
_symmetry.space_group_name_H-M   'P 1'
#
loop_
_entity.id
_entity.type
_entity.pdbx_description
1 polymer ?
#
loop_
_entity_poly.entity_id
_entity_poly.type
_entity_poly.pdbx_seq_one_letter_code
_entity_poly.pdbx_strand_id
1 'polypeptide(L)'
;MRFVILLLLSMLGFCDASAQATVITWNTDLAGALQQAKATNKLVLAVFSGSDWCKPCIMLKQEVFDQAEFQRYAQQRFVLARFDFPRSKKNKLPAAQMKSNEEAAAQLNKEGSFPLVVLLSPEGKVLAKTGYRPGGAAAYDAYLTQLLAKK
;
A
#
# COMPACT_ATOMS: atom_id res chain seq x y z
N MET A 1 -24.95 -13.71 64.18
CA MET A 1 -23.99 -12.60 64.02
C MET A 1 -22.80 -13.11 63.23
N ARG A 2 -22.48 -12.48 62.09
CA ARG A 2 -21.11 -12.21 61.57
C ARG A 2 -20.24 -13.46 61.25
N PHE A 3 -19.65 -13.68 60.08
CA PHE A 3 -19.55 -12.99 58.79
C PHE A 3 -19.08 -14.07 57.80
N VAL A 4 -19.79 -14.21 56.68
CA VAL A 4 -19.33 -14.95 55.50
C VAL A 4 -18.22 -14.11 54.85
N ILE A 5 -17.04 -14.69 54.61
CA ILE A 5 -16.03 -14.08 53.72
C ILE A 5 -15.60 -15.15 52.71
N LEU A 6 -16.30 -15.17 51.58
CA LEU A 6 -15.83 -15.78 50.33
C LEU A 6 -14.66 -14.94 49.81
N LEU A 7 -13.46 -15.51 49.78
CA LEU A 7 -12.33 -15.00 49.00
C LEU A 7 -12.48 -15.47 47.55
N LEU A 8 -13.30 -14.75 46.78
CA LEU A 8 -13.31 -14.83 45.32
C LEU A 8 -12.09 -14.05 44.79
N LEU A 9 -11.00 -14.77 44.53
CA LEU A 9 -9.81 -14.23 43.89
C LEU A 9 -10.14 -13.93 42.41
N SER A 10 -10.46 -12.67 42.14
CA SER A 10 -10.68 -12.13 40.80
C SER A 10 -9.39 -12.17 39.98
N MET A 11 -9.20 -13.19 39.13
CA MET A 11 -8.27 -13.11 38.01
C MET A 11 -8.92 -12.34 36.87
N LEU A 12 -8.83 -11.01 36.94
CA LEU A 12 -8.99 -10.15 35.77
C LEU A 12 -7.76 -10.38 34.89
N GLY A 13 -7.87 -11.32 33.95
CA GLY A 13 -6.91 -11.46 32.86
C GLY A 13 -6.96 -10.22 31.99
N PHE A 14 -6.05 -9.28 32.24
CA PHE A 14 -5.71 -8.22 31.29
C PHE A 14 -5.09 -8.89 30.07
N CYS A 15 -5.92 -9.12 29.05
CA CYS A 15 -5.46 -9.46 27.73
C CYS A 15 -4.96 -8.16 27.09
N ASP A 16 -3.71 -7.78 27.38
CA ASP A 16 -3.02 -6.74 26.62
C ASP A 16 -2.79 -7.28 25.20
N ALA A 17 -3.77 -7.05 24.33
CA ALA A 17 -3.62 -7.21 22.90
C ALA A 17 -2.67 -6.10 22.42
N SER A 18 -1.36 -6.33 22.57
CA SER A 18 -0.35 -5.49 21.97
C SER A 18 -0.59 -5.48 20.47
N ALA A 19 -1.09 -4.37 19.92
CA ALA A 19 -1.18 -4.19 18.48
C ALA A 19 0.25 -4.14 17.93
N GLN A 20 0.76 -5.27 17.43
CA GLN A 20 2.02 -5.24 16.68
C GLN A 20 1.83 -4.31 15.47
N ALA A 21 2.60 -3.24 15.43
CA ALA A 21 2.69 -2.37 14.26
C ALA A 21 3.26 -3.20 13.10
N THR A 22 2.37 -3.73 12.26
CA THR A 22 2.75 -4.43 11.04
C THR A 22 3.34 -3.42 10.07
N VAL A 23 4.66 -3.50 9.87
CA VAL A 23 5.35 -2.69 8.86
C VAL A 23 4.79 -3.04 7.50
N ILE A 24 4.27 -2.04 6.79
CA ILE A 24 3.87 -2.22 5.40
C ILE A 24 5.11 -2.36 4.54
N THR A 25 5.21 -3.51 3.87
CA THR A 25 6.25 -3.76 2.89
C THR A 25 5.77 -3.35 1.50
N TRP A 26 6.62 -2.59 0.81
CA TRP A 26 6.44 -2.27 -0.61
C TRP A 26 7.29 -3.22 -1.43
N ASN A 27 6.65 -4.02 -2.28
CA ASN A 27 7.35 -4.81 -3.27
C ASN A 27 8.01 -3.89 -4.30
N THR A 28 9.15 -4.33 -4.81
CA THR A 28 9.91 -3.57 -5.80
C THR A 28 9.97 -4.28 -7.16
N ASP A 29 9.32 -5.43 -7.28
CA ASP A 29 9.11 -6.16 -8.51
C ASP A 29 7.63 -6.57 -8.67
N LEU A 30 7.15 -6.59 -9.91
CA LEU A 30 5.73 -6.87 -10.20
C LEU A 30 5.38 -8.35 -10.02
N ALA A 31 6.31 -9.26 -10.33
CA ALA A 31 6.06 -10.69 -10.29
C ALA A 31 5.85 -11.19 -8.85
N GLY A 32 6.71 -10.77 -7.92
CA GLY A 32 6.63 -11.03 -6.49
C GLY A 32 5.37 -10.43 -5.88
N ALA A 33 5.02 -9.19 -6.26
CA ALA A 33 3.77 -8.58 -5.83
C ALA A 33 2.53 -9.41 -6.27
N LEU A 34 2.50 -9.88 -7.51
CA LEU A 34 1.41 -10.73 -8.02
C LEU A 34 1.39 -12.11 -7.37
N GLN A 35 2.56 -12.71 -7.11
CA GLN A 35 2.65 -13.98 -6.39
C GLN A 35 2.12 -13.85 -4.96
N GLN A 36 2.52 -12.79 -4.24
CA GLN A 36 2.00 -12.50 -2.90
C GLN A 36 0.51 -12.21 -2.93
N ALA A 37 0.02 -11.49 -3.95
CA ALA A 37 -1.39 -11.18 -4.11
C ALA A 37 -2.24 -12.45 -4.27
N LYS A 38 -1.79 -13.40 -5.10
CA LYS A 38 -2.43 -14.71 -5.23
C LYS A 38 -2.42 -15.49 -3.91
N ALA A 39 -1.28 -15.53 -3.23
CA ALA A 39 -1.13 -16.27 -1.98
C ALA A 39 -1.99 -15.70 -0.84
N THR A 40 -2.22 -14.38 -0.84
CA THR A 40 -2.96 -13.67 0.22
C THR A 40 -4.39 -13.31 -0.18
N ASN A 41 -4.82 -13.66 -1.39
CA ASN A 41 -6.09 -13.27 -1.98
C ASN A 41 -6.38 -11.76 -1.89
N LYS A 42 -5.35 -10.95 -2.19
CA LYS A 42 -5.42 -9.48 -2.17
C LYS A 42 -5.19 -8.90 -3.56
N LEU A 43 -5.71 -7.70 -3.79
CA LEU A 43 -5.43 -6.95 -5.01
C LEU A 43 -3.97 -6.43 -5.00
N VAL A 44 -3.42 -6.01 -6.14
CA VAL A 44 -2.16 -5.25 -6.15
C VAL A 44 -2.47 -3.77 -6.38
N LEU A 45 -1.85 -2.91 -5.57
CA LEU A 45 -1.77 -1.47 -5.83
C LEU A 45 -0.34 -1.15 -6.25
N ALA A 46 -0.15 -1.01 -7.56
CA ALA A 46 1.14 -0.70 -8.17
C ALA A 46 1.28 0.80 -8.41
N VAL A 47 2.34 1.40 -7.88
CA VAL A 47 2.60 2.85 -7.96
C VAL A 47 3.85 3.10 -8.80
N PHE A 48 3.70 3.87 -9.87
CA PHE A 48 4.80 4.43 -10.64
C PHE A 48 5.03 5.88 -10.19
N SER A 49 6.24 6.17 -9.71
CA SER A 49 6.58 7.42 -9.03
C SER A 49 7.86 8.04 -9.60
N GLY A 50 7.95 9.36 -9.56
CA GLY A 50 9.20 10.10 -9.68
C GLY A 50 9.50 10.83 -8.38
N SER A 51 10.11 10.15 -7.41
CA SER A 51 10.20 10.60 -6.00
C SER A 51 10.89 11.94 -5.76
N ASP A 52 11.67 12.46 -6.70
CA ASP A 52 12.45 13.68 -6.52
C ASP A 52 12.20 14.79 -7.56
N TRP A 53 11.31 14.56 -8.52
CA TRP A 53 10.99 15.56 -9.56
C TRP A 53 9.49 15.66 -9.88
N CYS A 54 8.69 14.66 -9.54
CA CYS A 54 7.24 14.67 -9.75
C CYS A 54 6.54 15.19 -8.48
N LYS A 55 6.22 16.49 -8.45
CA LYS A 55 5.54 17.12 -7.32
C LYS A 55 4.24 16.39 -6.90
N PRO A 56 3.34 16.00 -7.82
CA PRO A 56 2.13 15.25 -7.43
C PRO A 56 2.44 13.84 -6.89
N CYS A 57 3.55 13.22 -7.29
CA CYS A 57 3.99 11.93 -6.73
C CYS A 57 4.42 12.08 -5.27
N ILE A 58 5.19 13.14 -4.98
CA ILE A 58 5.65 13.46 -3.62
C ILE A 58 4.44 13.74 -2.73
N MET A 59 3.49 14.55 -3.21
CA MET A 59 2.26 14.85 -2.50
C MET A 59 1.41 13.59 -2.26
N LEU A 60 1.21 12.74 -3.28
CA LEU A 60 0.48 11.48 -3.11
C LEU A 60 1.11 10.58 -2.05
N LYS A 61 2.44 10.46 -2.05
CA LYS A 61 3.13 9.68 -1.01
C LYS A 61 2.91 10.28 0.38
N GLN A 62 3.12 11.58 0.54
CA GLN A 62 3.07 12.25 1.83
C GLN A 62 1.65 12.35 2.40
N GLU A 63 0.68 12.74 1.58
CA GLU A 63 -0.71 12.98 2.00
C GLU A 63 -1.53 11.69 2.12
N VAL A 64 -1.09 10.60 1.47
CA VAL A 64 -1.83 9.34 1.43
C VAL A 64 -0.96 8.18 1.92
N PHE A 65 0.05 7.77 1.16
CA PHE A 65 0.72 6.48 1.40
C PHE A 65 1.50 6.39 2.72
N ASP A 66 2.02 7.52 3.20
CA ASP A 66 2.75 7.60 4.46
C ASP A 66 1.82 7.76 5.67
N GLN A 67 0.52 7.95 5.45
CA GLN A 67 -0.45 8.10 6.53
C GLN A 67 -0.84 6.75 7.13
N ALA A 68 -0.85 6.67 8.46
CA ALA A 68 -1.25 5.45 9.20
C ALA A 68 -2.69 4.99 8.86
N GLU A 69 -3.55 5.91 8.45
CA GLU A 69 -4.89 5.60 7.96
C GLU A 69 -4.84 4.76 6.68
N PHE A 70 -4.17 5.25 5.62
CA PHE A 70 -4.00 4.50 4.37
C PHE A 70 -3.33 3.16 4.62
N GLN A 71 -2.32 3.12 5.50
CA GLN A 71 -1.62 1.88 5.82
C GLN A 71 -2.59 0.82 6.37
N ARG A 72 -3.44 1.16 7.33
CA ARG A 72 -4.46 0.23 7.85
C ARG A 72 -5.45 -0.20 6.76
N TYR A 73 -5.90 0.73 5.92
CA TYR A 73 -6.79 0.43 4.80
C TYR A 73 -6.14 -0.53 3.79
N ALA A 74 -4.88 -0.29 3.45
CA ALA A 74 -4.12 -1.05 2.47
C ALA A 74 -3.77 -2.46 2.95
N GLN A 75 -3.40 -2.63 4.22
CA GLN A 75 -3.07 -3.93 4.79
C GLN A 75 -4.19 -4.97 4.59
N GLN A 76 -5.44 -4.53 4.61
CA GLN A 76 -6.59 -5.42 4.46
C GLN A 76 -6.87 -5.80 3.00
N ARG A 77 -6.43 -5.00 2.02
CA ARG A 77 -6.94 -5.05 0.64
C ARG A 77 -5.87 -5.27 -0.42
N PHE A 78 -4.66 -4.79 -0.16
CA PHE A 78 -3.62 -4.69 -1.17
C PHE A 78 -2.32 -5.37 -0.75
N VAL A 79 -1.69 -5.97 -1.75
CA VAL A 79 -0.25 -6.06 -1.84
C VAL A 79 0.24 -4.78 -2.52
N LEU A 80 1.18 -4.09 -1.89
CA LEU A 80 1.72 -2.83 -2.42
C LEU A 80 2.97 -3.08 -3.23
N ALA A 81 3.09 -2.40 -4.37
CA ALA A 81 4.29 -2.39 -5.19
C ALA A 81 4.62 -0.96 -5.64
N ARG A 82 5.90 -0.58 -5.61
CA ARG A 82 6.35 0.74 -6.02
C ARG A 82 7.53 0.66 -6.98
N PHE A 83 7.37 1.29 -8.12
CA PHE A 83 8.37 1.43 -9.17
C PHE A 83 8.73 2.91 -9.28
N ASP A 84 9.88 3.27 -8.74
CA ASP A 84 10.32 4.66 -8.64
C ASP A 84 11.38 5.00 -9.70
N PHE A 85 11.29 6.21 -10.26
CA PHE A 85 12.11 6.70 -11.37
C PHE A 85 12.77 8.04 -10.98
N PRO A 86 13.67 8.05 -9.97
CA PRO A 86 14.34 9.27 -9.54
C PRO A 86 15.26 9.81 -10.64
N ARG A 87 15.41 11.13 -10.71
CA ARG A 87 16.31 11.80 -11.69
C ARG A 87 17.60 12.30 -11.06
N SER A 88 17.63 12.52 -9.74
CA SER A 88 18.83 12.95 -9.04
C SER A 88 19.84 11.82 -8.92
N LYS A 89 21.12 12.14 -9.15
CA LYS A 89 22.23 11.21 -8.88
C LYS A 89 22.25 10.73 -7.41
N LYS A 90 21.80 11.57 -6.48
CA LYS A 90 21.76 11.26 -5.05
C LYS A 90 20.75 10.16 -4.70
N ASN A 91 19.71 10.00 -5.51
CA ASN A 91 18.63 9.04 -5.30
C ASN A 91 18.70 7.86 -6.27
N LYS A 92 19.85 7.67 -6.93
CA LYS A 92 20.02 6.65 -7.98
C LYS A 92 19.78 5.25 -7.39
N LEU A 93 18.89 4.50 -8.03
CA LEU A 93 18.60 3.11 -7.67
C LEU A 93 19.69 2.15 -8.18
N PRO A 94 19.88 1.00 -7.52
CA PRO A 94 20.68 -0.10 -8.07
C PRO A 94 20.18 -0.50 -9.46
N ALA A 95 21.10 -0.89 -10.35
CA ALA A 95 20.76 -1.23 -11.74
C ALA A 95 19.70 -2.34 -11.87
N ALA A 96 19.79 -3.37 -11.02
CA ALA A 96 18.80 -4.45 -10.97
C ALA A 96 17.39 -3.93 -10.60
N GLN A 97 17.31 -2.99 -9.67
CA GLN A 97 16.04 -2.38 -9.28
C GLN A 97 15.47 -1.51 -10.39
N MET A 98 16.32 -0.71 -11.05
CA MET A 98 15.89 0.11 -12.19
C MET A 98 15.34 -0.77 -13.32
N LYS A 99 16.01 -1.88 -13.64
CA LYS A 99 15.53 -2.85 -14.63
C LYS A 99 14.16 -3.42 -14.26
N SER A 100 13.95 -3.82 -13.00
CA SER A 100 12.64 -4.31 -12.55
C SER A 100 11.54 -3.24 -12.66
N ASN A 101 11.86 -1.98 -12.35
CA ASN A 101 10.93 -0.86 -12.50
C ASN A 101 10.56 -0.64 -13.98
N GLU A 102 11.55 -0.70 -14.88
CA GLU A 102 11.35 -0.59 -16.34
C GLU A 102 10.50 -1.74 -16.89
N GLU A 103 10.73 -2.97 -16.45
CA GLU A 103 9.93 -4.14 -16.83
C GLU A 103 8.46 -4.00 -16.40
N ALA A 104 8.22 -3.47 -15.20
CA ALA A 104 6.88 -3.15 -14.73
C ALA A 104 6.23 -2.01 -15.53
N ALA A 105 7.01 -0.96 -15.86
CA ALA A 105 6.51 0.17 -16.64
C ALA A 105 6.19 -0.22 -18.09
N ALA A 106 6.99 -1.09 -18.71
CA ALA A 106 6.71 -1.62 -20.04
C ALA A 106 5.36 -2.37 -20.11
N GLN A 107 4.91 -2.95 -18.99
CA GLN A 107 3.62 -3.63 -18.90
C GLN A 107 2.47 -2.68 -18.56
N LEU A 108 2.67 -1.76 -17.61
CA LEU A 108 1.57 -1.02 -16.98
C LEU A 108 1.56 0.50 -17.23
N ASN A 109 2.71 1.08 -17.60
CA ASN A 109 2.94 2.52 -17.73
C ASN A 109 3.74 2.89 -18.99
N LYS A 110 3.34 2.38 -20.16
CA LYS A 110 4.04 2.62 -21.44
C LYS A 110 4.12 4.11 -21.81
N GLU A 111 3.15 4.88 -21.35
CA GLU A 111 3.03 6.31 -21.60
C GLU A 111 3.92 7.15 -20.66
N GLY A 112 4.56 6.54 -19.65
CA GLY A 112 5.44 7.23 -18.72
C GLY A 112 4.70 8.26 -17.85
N SER A 113 3.51 7.92 -17.37
CA SER A 113 2.70 8.78 -16.50
C SER A 113 3.16 8.72 -15.05
N PHE A 114 3.29 9.88 -14.41
CA PHE A 114 3.73 10.02 -13.02
C PHE A 114 2.91 11.11 -12.28
N PRO A 115 2.22 10.79 -11.17
CA PRO A 115 2.05 9.46 -10.60
C PRO A 115 1.05 8.64 -11.41
N LEU A 116 1.35 7.35 -11.60
CA LEU A 116 0.36 6.36 -12.04
C LEU A 116 0.15 5.34 -10.92
N VAL A 117 -1.11 5.16 -10.53
CA VAL A 117 -1.55 4.10 -9.61
C VAL A 117 -2.40 3.13 -10.40
N VAL A 118 -2.04 1.86 -10.37
CA VAL A 118 -2.74 0.77 -11.07
C VAL A 118 -3.27 -0.22 -10.04
N LEU A 119 -4.58 -0.47 -10.08
CA LEU A 119 -5.23 -1.51 -9.30
C LEU A 119 -5.32 -2.77 -10.15
N LEU A 120 -4.74 -3.87 -9.67
CA LEU A 120 -4.72 -5.16 -10.37
C LEU A 120 -5.44 -6.23 -9.56
N SER A 121 -6.09 -7.17 -10.24
CA SER A 121 -6.52 -8.42 -9.62
C SER A 121 -5.29 -9.29 -9.23
N PRO A 122 -5.46 -10.32 -8.39
CA PRO A 122 -4.38 -11.26 -8.09
C PRO A 122 -3.81 -11.94 -9.35
N GLU A 123 -4.61 -12.08 -10.40
CA GLU A 123 -4.21 -12.64 -11.70
C GLU A 123 -3.45 -11.64 -12.59
N GLY A 124 -3.30 -10.39 -12.15
CA GLY A 124 -2.62 -9.33 -12.90
C GLY A 124 -3.50 -8.57 -13.88
N LYS A 125 -4.82 -8.74 -13.84
CA LYS A 125 -5.76 -7.98 -14.68
C LYS A 125 -5.89 -6.55 -14.18
N VAL A 126 -5.80 -5.56 -15.07
CA VAL A 126 -6.04 -4.15 -14.73
C VAL A 126 -7.51 -3.90 -14.39
N LEU A 127 -7.77 -3.56 -13.14
CA LEU A 127 -9.08 -3.18 -12.61
C LEU A 127 -9.30 -1.68 -12.74
N ALA A 128 -8.33 -0.86 -12.38
CA ALA A 128 -8.43 0.59 -12.58
C ALA A 128 -7.05 1.23 -12.69
N LYS A 129 -7.03 2.45 -13.24
CA LYS A 129 -5.87 3.33 -13.24
C LYS A 129 -6.28 4.69 -12.68
N THR A 130 -5.41 5.30 -11.90
CA THR A 130 -5.60 6.66 -11.39
C THR A 130 -4.25 7.31 -11.06
N GLY A 131 -4.27 8.49 -10.43
CA GLY A 131 -3.09 9.23 -10.02
C GLY A 131 -3.34 9.96 -8.71
N TYR A 132 -2.72 11.13 -8.56
CA TYR A 132 -2.91 11.98 -7.40
C TYR A 132 -4.32 12.58 -7.36
N ARG A 133 -4.92 12.60 -6.17
CA ARG A 133 -6.12 13.40 -5.86
C ARG A 133 -5.94 14.06 -4.49
N PRO A 134 -6.26 15.35 -4.35
CA PRO A 134 -6.23 16.03 -3.06
C PRO A 134 -7.34 15.49 -2.14
N GLY A 135 -7.15 15.66 -0.83
CA GLY A 135 -8.14 15.28 0.19
C GLY A 135 -7.63 14.31 1.25
N GLY A 136 -6.36 13.90 1.17
CA GLY A 136 -5.71 13.02 2.16
C GLY A 136 -6.13 11.55 2.05
N ALA A 137 -5.64 10.74 2.99
CA ALA A 137 -5.79 9.29 2.99
C ALA A 137 -7.25 8.82 2.95
N ALA A 138 -8.10 9.27 3.88
CA ALA A 138 -9.51 8.89 3.95
C ALA A 138 -10.26 9.07 2.61
N ALA A 139 -10.09 10.23 1.98
CA ALA A 139 -10.74 10.53 0.71
C ALA A 139 -10.20 9.66 -0.43
N TYR A 140 -8.89 9.39 -0.42
CA TYR A 140 -8.26 8.51 -1.40
C TYR A 140 -8.74 7.07 -1.26
N ASP A 141 -8.84 6.55 -0.04
CA ASP A 141 -9.32 5.20 0.27
C ASP A 141 -10.76 4.99 -0.22
N ALA A 142 -11.64 5.95 0.07
CA ALA A 142 -13.02 5.95 -0.43
C ALA A 142 -13.07 5.96 -1.96
N TYR A 143 -12.20 6.75 -2.59
CA TYR A 143 -12.11 6.80 -4.04
C TYR A 143 -11.58 5.49 -4.66
N LEU A 144 -10.55 4.87 -4.09
CA LEU A 144 -10.08 3.56 -4.53
C LEU A 144 -11.18 2.51 -4.40
N THR A 145 -11.93 2.53 -3.30
CA THR A 145 -13.10 1.65 -3.10
C THR A 145 -14.14 1.86 -4.20
N GLN A 146 -14.44 3.12 -4.55
CA GLN A 146 -15.38 3.45 -5.62
C GLN A 146 -14.93 2.93 -6.98
N LEU A 147 -13.63 3.04 -7.31
CA LEU A 147 -13.08 2.51 -8.56
C LEU A 147 -13.26 1.00 -8.68
N LEU A 148 -13.10 0.28 -7.56
CA LEU A 148 -13.23 -1.18 -7.51
C LEU A 148 -14.69 -1.65 -7.56
N ALA A 149 -15.64 -0.85 -7.05
CA ALA A 149 -17.06 -1.19 -7.05
C ALA A 149 -17.75 -1.05 -8.42
N LYS A 150 -17.14 -0.34 -9.38
CA LYS A 150 -17.71 -0.09 -10.71
C LYS A 150 -17.44 -1.20 -11.73
N LYS A 151 -17.09 -2.41 -11.29
CA LYS A 151 -16.72 -3.54 -12.15
C LYS A 151 -17.40 -4.84 -11.78
#